data_AF-A0A8C6H540-F1
#
_entry.id   AF-A0A8C6H540-F1
#
_cell.length_a   1.000
_cell.length_b   1.000
_cell.length_c   1.000
_cell.angle_alpha   90.00
_cell.angle_beta   90.00
_cell.angle_gamma   90.00
#
_symmetry.space_group_name_H-M   'P 1'
#
loop_
_entity.id
_entity.type
_entity.pdbx_description
1 polymer ?
#
loop_
_entity_poly.entity_id
_entity_poly.type
_entity_poly.pdbx_seq_one_letter_code
_entity_poly.pdbx_strand_id
1 'polypeptide(L)'
;MRLALLCGLLLAGITATQGGLLNLNKMVTHMTGKKAFFSYWPYGCHCGLGGKGQPKDATDWCCQKHDCCYAHLKIDGCKSLTDNYKYSISQGTIQCSDNGSWCERQLCACDKEVALCLKQNLDSYNKRLRYYWRPRCKGKTPTC
;
A
#
# COMPACT_ATOMS: atom_id res chain seq x y z
N MET A 1 -23.10 34.30 -38.16
CA MET A 1 -22.58 34.51 -36.80
C MET A 1 -23.37 33.64 -35.83
N ARG A 2 -22.64 32.82 -35.05
CA ARG A 2 -23.07 32.09 -33.83
C ARG A 2 -24.04 30.91 -33.98
N LEU A 3 -23.53 29.77 -34.46
CA LEU A 3 -24.03 28.48 -33.99
C LEU A 3 -23.44 28.25 -32.59
N ALA A 4 -24.30 28.24 -31.59
CA ALA A 4 -23.94 28.07 -30.19
C ALA A 4 -23.38 26.66 -29.93
N LEU A 5 -22.23 26.65 -29.27
CA LEU A 5 -21.50 25.51 -28.74
C LEU A 5 -22.39 24.62 -27.86
N LEU A 6 -22.72 23.42 -28.33
CA LEU A 6 -23.07 22.30 -27.46
C LEU A 6 -21.78 21.54 -27.11
N CYS A 7 -20.95 22.16 -26.27
CA CYS A 7 -19.90 21.45 -25.55
C CYS A 7 -20.59 20.72 -24.39
N GLY A 8 -21.28 19.63 -24.71
CA GLY A 8 -21.78 18.69 -23.72
C GLY A 8 -20.58 18.03 -23.05
N LEU A 9 -20.13 18.63 -21.95
CA LEU A 9 -19.19 18.03 -21.01
C LEU A 9 -19.82 16.74 -20.46
N LEU A 10 -19.61 15.65 -21.18
CA LEU A 10 -19.62 14.32 -20.58
C LEU A 10 -18.39 14.24 -19.67
N LEU A 11 -18.49 14.88 -18.50
CA LEU A 11 -17.79 14.40 -17.30
C LEU A 11 -18.49 13.10 -16.91
N ALA A 12 -18.32 12.07 -17.74
CA ALA A 12 -18.44 10.71 -17.27
C ALA A 12 -17.43 10.61 -16.14
N GLY A 13 -17.93 10.68 -14.91
CA GLY A 13 -17.12 10.61 -13.72
C GLY A 13 -16.20 9.43 -13.87
N ILE A 14 -14.90 9.69 -13.97
CA ILE A 14 -13.90 8.68 -13.67
C ILE A 14 -14.13 8.43 -12.19
N THR A 15 -15.03 7.49 -11.86
CA THR A 15 -14.96 6.84 -10.55
C THR A 15 -13.57 6.24 -10.60
N ALA A 16 -12.61 6.91 -9.96
CA ALA A 16 -11.29 6.35 -9.78
C ALA A 16 -11.55 5.03 -9.08
N THR A 17 -11.52 3.95 -9.86
CA THR A 17 -11.57 2.59 -9.34
C THR A 17 -10.35 2.55 -8.45
N GLN A 18 -10.58 2.65 -7.14
CA GLN A 18 -9.49 2.76 -6.19
C GLN A 18 -8.80 1.40 -6.20
N GLY A 19 -7.81 1.18 -7.07
CA GLY A 19 -7.10 -0.11 -7.09
C GLY A 19 -6.44 -0.36 -5.73
N GLY A 20 -6.12 -1.61 -5.42
CA GLY A 20 -5.54 -2.00 -4.12
C GLY A 20 -4.36 -1.12 -3.70
N LEU A 21 -3.52 -0.71 -4.65
CA LEU A 21 -2.43 0.23 -4.39
C LEU A 21 -2.90 1.63 -3.92
N LEU A 22 -3.98 2.16 -4.49
CA LEU A 22 -4.58 3.43 -4.04
C LEU A 22 -5.18 3.29 -2.65
N ASN A 23 -5.78 2.14 -2.33
CA ASN A 23 -6.33 1.88 -1.00
C ASN A 23 -5.22 1.84 0.05
N LEU A 24 -4.17 1.06 -0.21
CA LEU A 24 -2.97 1.00 0.64
C LEU A 24 -2.36 2.40 0.84
N ASN A 25 -2.21 3.16 -0.24
CA ASN A 25 -1.63 4.50 -0.19
C ASN A 25 -2.41 5.43 0.73
N LYS A 26 -3.74 5.47 0.58
CA LYS A 26 -4.63 6.28 1.41
C LYS A 26 -4.58 5.84 2.87
N MET A 27 -4.62 4.53 3.10
CA MET A 27 -4.60 3.95 4.44
C MET A 27 -3.29 4.29 5.17
N VAL A 28 -2.13 4.00 4.56
CA VAL A 28 -0.83 4.32 5.13
C VAL A 28 -0.68 5.83 5.34
N THR A 29 -1.13 6.65 4.39
CA THR A 29 -1.05 8.11 4.51
C THR A 29 -1.84 8.60 5.72
N HIS A 30 -3.07 8.11 5.90
CA HIS A 30 -3.90 8.47 7.05
C HIS A 30 -3.29 8.02 8.38
N MET A 31 -2.78 6.78 8.43
CA MET A 31 -2.30 6.18 9.68
C MET A 31 -0.95 6.71 10.14
N THR A 32 -0.10 7.14 9.20
CA THR A 32 1.27 7.58 9.49
C THR A 32 1.45 9.10 9.43
N GLY A 33 0.49 9.82 8.85
CA GLY A 33 0.61 11.24 8.54
C GLY A 33 1.64 11.58 7.46
N LYS A 34 2.27 10.58 6.83
CA LYS A 34 3.28 10.77 5.77
C LYS A 34 2.67 10.50 4.41
N LYS A 35 3.11 11.22 3.36
CA LYS A 35 2.73 10.89 1.97
C LYS A 35 3.29 9.51 1.61
N ALA A 36 2.44 8.48 1.59
CA ALA A 36 2.87 7.09 1.57
C ALA A 36 3.73 6.75 0.35
N PHE A 37 3.30 7.20 -0.83
CA PHE A 37 4.02 7.01 -2.10
C PHE A 37 5.47 7.52 -2.04
N PHE A 38 5.72 8.65 -1.38
CA PHE A 38 7.07 9.22 -1.33
C PHE A 38 7.87 8.75 -0.12
N SER A 39 7.19 8.35 0.96
CA SER A 39 7.85 8.08 2.24
C SER A 39 8.17 6.60 2.44
N TYR A 40 7.34 5.70 1.90
CA TYR A 40 7.46 4.27 2.13
C TYR A 40 7.73 3.51 0.84
N TRP A 41 7.14 3.87 -0.31
CA TRP A 41 7.38 3.14 -1.57
C TRP A 41 8.86 2.93 -1.94
N PRO A 42 9.77 3.89 -1.75
CA PRO A 42 11.18 3.70 -2.08
C PRO A 42 12.05 3.39 -0.84
N TYR A 43 11.42 3.01 0.28
CA TYR A 43 12.07 2.85 1.57
C TYR A 43 12.78 1.49 1.69
N GLY A 44 14.04 1.52 2.13
CA GLY A 44 14.76 0.31 2.49
C GLY A 44 14.91 -0.67 1.32
N CYS A 45 14.75 -1.96 1.62
CA CYS A 45 14.99 -3.05 0.68
C CYS A 45 13.73 -3.81 0.26
N HIS A 46 12.64 -3.67 0.99
CA HIS A 46 11.39 -4.42 0.77
C HIS A 46 10.20 -3.52 0.47
N CYS A 47 10.16 -2.28 0.97
CA CYS A 47 9.04 -1.42 0.60
C CYS A 47 9.05 -1.10 -0.90
N GLY A 48 7.85 -1.14 -1.52
CA GLY A 48 7.65 -0.94 -2.95
C GLY A 48 7.43 -2.25 -3.70
N LEU A 49 7.81 -2.32 -4.98
CA LEU A 49 7.63 -3.54 -5.78
C LEU A 49 8.73 -4.56 -5.50
N GLY A 50 8.36 -5.66 -4.86
CA GLY A 50 9.24 -6.76 -4.48
C GLY A 50 10.29 -6.35 -3.45
N GLY A 51 11.09 -7.32 -3.02
CA GLY A 51 12.11 -7.08 -2.00
C GLY A 51 13.24 -8.10 -2.10
N LYS A 52 14.44 -7.72 -1.63
CA LYS A 52 15.56 -8.67 -1.53
C LYS A 52 16.53 -8.30 -0.42
N GLY A 53 17.24 -9.30 0.07
CA GLY A 53 18.23 -9.12 1.13
C GLY A 53 17.61 -8.83 2.49
N GLN A 54 18.46 -8.45 3.44
CA GLN A 54 18.04 -8.20 4.82
C GLN A 54 17.30 -6.85 4.94
N PRO A 55 16.12 -6.82 5.60
CA PRO A 55 15.43 -5.59 5.94
C PRO A 55 16.32 -4.67 6.79
N LYS A 56 16.23 -3.36 6.55
CA LYS A 56 17.16 -2.37 7.12
C LYS A 56 16.80 -1.89 8.52
N ASP A 57 15.51 -1.89 8.84
CA ASP A 57 14.99 -1.51 10.15
C ASP A 57 13.58 -2.07 10.33
N ALA A 58 12.92 -1.71 11.43
CA ALA A 58 11.57 -2.18 11.73
C ALA A 58 10.52 -1.72 10.70
N THR A 59 10.70 -0.55 10.07
CA THR A 59 9.82 -0.09 8.97
C THR A 59 9.96 -1.00 7.74
N ASP A 60 11.19 -1.35 7.37
CA ASP A 60 11.46 -2.24 6.23
C ASP A 60 10.99 -3.69 6.51
N TRP A 61 11.02 -4.12 7.78
CA TRP A 61 10.41 -5.39 8.21
C TRP A 61 8.88 -5.41 8.05
N CYS A 62 8.19 -4.29 8.29
CA CYS A 62 6.75 -4.19 7.98
C CYS A 62 6.48 -4.50 6.50
N CYS A 63 7.32 -3.96 5.61
CA CYS A 63 7.19 -4.17 4.18
C CYS A 63 7.54 -5.60 3.76
N GLN A 64 8.56 -6.23 4.37
CA GLN A 64 8.87 -7.63 4.09
C GLN A 64 7.71 -8.56 4.45
N LYS A 65 7.04 -8.33 5.59
CA LYS A 65 5.83 -9.07 5.97
C LYS A 65 4.67 -8.82 5.01
N HIS A 66 4.50 -7.58 4.55
CA HIS A 66 3.50 -7.22 3.56
C HIS A 66 3.74 -7.91 2.22
N ASP A 67 4.99 -7.98 1.76
CA ASP A 67 5.40 -8.74 0.58
C ASP A 67 5.02 -10.23 0.72
N CYS A 68 5.24 -10.82 1.89
CA CYS A 68 4.82 -12.20 2.17
C CYS A 68 3.30 -12.37 2.11
N CYS A 69 2.55 -11.44 2.70
CA CYS A 69 1.08 -11.46 2.66
C CYS A 69 0.60 -11.41 1.20
N TYR A 70 1.15 -10.49 0.40
CA TYR A 70 0.82 -10.38 -1.02
C TYR A 70 1.24 -11.60 -1.84
N ALA A 71 2.37 -12.23 -1.52
CA ALA A 71 2.80 -13.46 -2.19
C ALA A 71 1.81 -14.60 -1.96
N HIS A 72 1.30 -14.78 -0.73
CA HIS A 72 0.26 -15.77 -0.44
C HIS A 72 -1.03 -15.46 -1.20
N LEU A 73 -1.51 -14.22 -1.16
CA LEU A 73 -2.72 -13.83 -1.91
C LEU A 73 -2.59 -14.07 -3.43
N LYS A 74 -1.39 -13.88 -3.98
CA LYS A 74 -1.12 -14.16 -5.39
C LYS A 74 -1.20 -15.65 -5.70
N ILE A 75 -0.75 -16.53 -4.79
CA ILE A 75 -0.88 -17.99 -4.94
C ILE A 75 -2.38 -18.37 -4.98
N ASP A 76 -3.19 -17.71 -4.16
CA ASP A 76 -4.64 -17.90 -4.12
C ASP A 76 -5.41 -17.19 -5.27
N GLY A 77 -4.69 -16.60 -6.23
CA GLY A 77 -5.27 -16.00 -7.44
C GLY A 77 -5.80 -14.58 -7.28
N CYS A 78 -5.55 -13.92 -6.14
CA CYS A 78 -5.94 -12.52 -5.93
C CYS A 78 -5.01 -11.56 -6.67
N LYS A 79 -5.54 -10.39 -7.04
CA LYS A 79 -4.80 -9.34 -7.76
C LYS A 79 -4.53 -8.15 -6.83
N SER A 80 -3.62 -8.31 -5.88
CA SER A 80 -3.34 -7.34 -4.79
C SER A 80 -3.03 -5.91 -5.24
N LEU A 81 -2.57 -5.71 -6.48
CA LEU A 81 -2.30 -4.37 -7.02
C LEU A 81 -3.54 -3.67 -7.59
N THR A 82 -4.53 -4.43 -8.08
CA THR A 82 -5.68 -3.92 -8.83
C THR A 82 -7.01 -4.14 -8.14
N ASP A 83 -7.14 -5.18 -7.32
CA ASP A 83 -8.37 -5.47 -6.57
C ASP A 83 -8.64 -4.34 -5.58
N ASN A 84 -9.89 -3.89 -5.51
CA ASN A 84 -10.32 -2.81 -4.63
C ASN A 84 -11.07 -3.40 -3.44
N TYR A 85 -10.87 -2.86 -2.24
CA TYR A 85 -11.58 -3.31 -1.04
C TYR A 85 -12.20 -2.13 -0.29
N LYS A 86 -13.25 -2.38 0.49
CA LYS A 86 -13.89 -1.34 1.29
C LYS A 86 -13.33 -1.34 2.71
N TYR A 87 -13.03 -0.15 3.23
CA TYR A 87 -12.61 0.04 4.61
C TYR A 87 -13.05 1.41 5.13
N SER A 88 -13.04 1.58 6.44
CA SER A 88 -13.19 2.86 7.11
C SER A 88 -12.06 3.06 8.13
N ILE A 89 -11.77 4.31 8.44
CA ILE A 89 -10.86 4.67 9.53
C ILE A 89 -11.60 5.63 10.44
N SER A 90 -11.69 5.29 11.73
CA SER A 90 -12.26 6.15 12.77
C SER A 90 -11.35 6.14 13.99
N GLN A 91 -11.01 7.33 14.49
CA GLN A 91 -10.15 7.51 15.68
C GLN A 91 -8.85 6.68 15.62
N GLY A 92 -8.24 6.59 14.43
CA GLY A 92 -7.01 5.83 14.22
C GLY A 92 -7.16 4.30 14.22
N THR A 93 -8.39 3.79 14.20
CA THR A 93 -8.73 2.37 14.05
C THR A 93 -9.18 2.09 12.62
N ILE A 94 -8.58 1.09 11.99
CA ILE A 94 -8.92 0.65 10.63
C ILE A 94 -9.92 -0.50 10.72
N GLN A 95 -11.07 -0.36 10.07
CA GLN A 95 -12.07 -1.42 9.93
C GLN A 95 -12.18 -1.83 8.46
N CYS A 96 -11.80 -3.07 8.16
CA CYS A 96 -12.07 -3.68 6.87
C CYS A 96 -13.54 -4.06 6.77
N SER A 97 -14.14 -3.90 5.58
CA SER A 97 -15.51 -4.34 5.35
C SER A 97 -15.58 -5.86 5.27
N ASP A 98 -16.59 -6.46 5.90
CA ASP A 98 -16.91 -7.87 5.74
C ASP A 98 -17.64 -8.17 4.42
N ASN A 99 -18.07 -7.13 3.72
CA ASN A 99 -18.67 -7.22 2.40
C ASN A 99 -17.57 -7.23 1.33
N GLY A 100 -17.60 -8.25 0.46
CA GLY A 100 -16.66 -8.39 -0.65
C GLY A 100 -16.25 -9.83 -0.87
N SER A 101 -15.46 -10.05 -1.90
CA SER A 101 -14.83 -11.34 -2.15
C SER A 101 -13.85 -11.71 -1.03
N TRP A 102 -13.45 -12.98 -0.99
CA TRP A 102 -12.38 -13.41 -0.09
C TRP A 102 -11.08 -12.61 -0.34
N CYS A 103 -10.70 -12.40 -1.60
CA CYS A 103 -9.52 -11.62 -1.97
C CYS A 103 -9.57 -10.19 -1.44
N GLU A 104 -10.70 -9.51 -1.57
CA GLU A 104 -10.83 -8.12 -1.11
C GLU A 104 -10.68 -8.00 0.42
N ARG A 105 -11.25 -8.94 1.17
CA ARG A 105 -11.15 -8.97 2.63
C ARG A 105 -9.73 -9.24 3.10
N GLN A 106 -9.07 -10.24 2.50
CA GLN A 106 -7.70 -10.59 2.87
C GLN A 106 -6.70 -9.51 2.44
N LEU A 107 -6.91 -8.89 1.27
CA LEU A 107 -6.10 -7.76 0.83
C LEU A 107 -6.19 -6.58 1.79
N CYS A 108 -7.41 -6.25 2.25
CA CYS A 108 -7.60 -5.23 3.28
C CYS A 108 -6.87 -5.60 4.58
N ALA A 109 -6.90 -6.87 4.99
CA ALA A 109 -6.21 -7.32 6.19
C ALA A 109 -4.68 -7.16 6.08
N CYS A 110 -4.08 -7.56 4.95
CA CYS A 110 -2.64 -7.34 4.68
C CYS A 110 -2.28 -5.84 4.77
N ASP A 111 -3.09 -4.99 4.13
CA ASP A 111 -2.84 -3.54 4.09
C ASP A 111 -3.03 -2.86 5.44
N LYS A 112 -4.04 -3.30 6.20
CA LYS A 112 -4.26 -2.88 7.59
C LYS A 112 -3.06 -3.22 8.45
N GLU A 113 -2.51 -4.42 8.34
CA GLU A 113 -1.37 -4.87 9.14
C GLU A 113 -0.13 -4.01 8.85
N VAL A 114 0.22 -3.79 7.58
CA VAL A 114 1.37 -2.95 7.24
C VAL A 114 1.14 -1.50 7.67
N ALA A 115 -0.06 -0.94 7.50
CA ALA A 115 -0.35 0.44 7.92
C ALA A 115 -0.20 0.62 9.44
N LEU A 116 -0.64 -0.35 10.24
CA LEU A 116 -0.47 -0.34 11.69
C LEU A 116 0.99 -0.54 12.09
N CYS A 117 1.70 -1.46 11.46
CA CYS A 117 3.13 -1.69 11.71
C CYS A 117 3.96 -0.44 11.41
N LEU A 118 3.68 0.23 10.29
CA LEU A 118 4.35 1.49 9.92
C LEU A 118 4.04 2.63 10.91
N LYS A 119 2.79 2.69 11.41
CA LYS A 119 2.39 3.66 12.45
C LYS A 119 3.14 3.41 13.77
N GLN A 120 3.30 2.15 14.18
CA GLN A 120 4.03 1.78 15.39
C GLN A 120 5.53 2.13 15.32
N ASN A 121 6.11 2.13 14.12
CA ASN A 121 7.54 2.39 13.91
C ASN A 121 7.84 3.83 13.46
N LEU A 122 6.93 4.78 13.72
CA LEU A 122 7.11 6.19 13.35
C LEU A 122 8.33 6.82 14.03
N ASP A 123 8.60 6.49 15.29
CA ASP A 123 9.69 7.07 16.07
C ASP A 123 11.07 6.58 15.61
N SER A 124 11.14 5.36 15.08
CA SER A 124 12.37 4.79 14.50
C SER A 124 12.50 5.04 13.00
N TYR A 125 11.56 5.75 12.36
CA TYR A 125 11.57 5.98 10.92
C TYR A 125 12.84 6.74 10.48
N ASN A 126 13.64 6.13 9.61
CA ASN A 126 14.92 6.67 9.17
C ASN A 126 14.82 7.30 7.77
N LYS A 127 14.84 8.63 7.71
CA LYS A 127 14.78 9.39 6.44
C LYS A 127 15.88 9.00 5.44
N ARG A 128 17.04 8.51 5.90
CA ARG A 128 18.14 8.07 5.02
C ARG A 128 17.80 6.82 4.20
N LEU A 129 16.79 6.06 4.63
CA LEU A 129 16.35 4.86 3.93
C LEU A 129 15.22 5.12 2.92
N ARG A 130 14.61 6.32 2.87
CA ARG A 130 13.46 6.64 2.00
C ARG A 130 13.71 6.45 0.50
N TYR A 131 14.95 6.59 0.05
CA TYR A 131 15.35 6.39 -1.35
C TYR A 131 16.56 5.47 -1.38
N TYR A 132 16.45 4.34 -0.68
CA TYR A 132 17.59 3.45 -0.50
C TYR A 132 17.96 2.78 -1.82
N TRP A 133 19.24 2.82 -2.16
CA TRP A 133 19.72 2.25 -3.40
C TRP A 133 19.70 0.71 -3.34
N ARG A 134 18.68 0.11 -3.97
CA ARG A 134 18.39 -1.34 -3.94
C ARG A 134 19.57 -2.27 -4.24
N PRO A 135 20.57 -1.93 -5.07
CA PRO A 135 21.77 -2.76 -5.23
C PRO A 135 22.60 -2.97 -3.94
N ARG A 136 22.45 -2.11 -2.91
CA ARG A 136 23.02 -2.29 -1.55
C ARG A 136 22.19 -3.21 -0.64
N CYS A 137 21.06 -3.71 -1.12
CA CYS A 137 20.33 -4.77 -0.42
C CYS A 137 21.07 -6.09 -0.62
N LYS A 138 21.74 -6.54 0.45
CA LYS A 138 22.60 -7.72 0.49
C LYS A 138 22.11 -8.68 1.57
N GLY A 139 22.70 -9.88 1.60
CA GLY A 139 22.32 -10.94 2.53
C GLY A 139 21.14 -11.79 2.01
N LYS A 140 20.78 -12.82 2.79
CA LYS A 140 19.64 -13.68 2.48
C LYS A 140 18.34 -12.93 2.70
N THR A 141 17.39 -13.00 1.78
CA THR A 141 16.03 -12.52 1.99
C THR A 141 15.36 -13.41 3.07
N PRO A 142 14.78 -12.84 4.14
CA PRO A 142 13.99 -13.61 5.09
C PRO A 142 12.88 -14.38 4.39
N THR A 143 12.59 -15.59 4.87
CA THR A 143 11.48 -16.38 4.34
C THR A 143 10.15 -15.83 4.83
N CYS A 144 9.12 -16.07 4.03
CA CYS A 144 7.77 -16.26 4.51
C CYS A 144 7.70 -17.68 5.11
#